data_AF-A0A1F8RRC3-F1
#
_entry.id   AF-A0A1F8RRC3-F1
#
_cell.length_a   1.000
_cell.length_b   1.000
_cell.length_c   1.000
_cell.angle_alpha   90.00
_cell.angle_beta   90.00
_cell.angle_gamma   90.00
#
_symmetry.space_group_name_H-M   'P 1'
#
loop_
_entity.id
_entity.type
_entity.pdbx_description
1 polymer ?
#
loop_
_entity_poly.entity_id
_entity_poly.type
_entity_poly.pdbx_seq_one_letter_code
_entity_poly.pdbx_strand_id
1 'polypeptide(L)'
;MVTRDLLFVPSPDVAALLHTLLDAFERRTPTQPSPIAELREGGGRGRGYRAIRCNLDSLLLPAYHSQSDPVPRQITNEQLQTLEDSGVVKLDWLPGETGHLLASATLIPEHAEVVFALLKRTPQSARRARLTDLLLGERFRFDDWRLRAVQHALDQLKADQSPAPFSLTPSGDEFNHDLLTALDALDGVREETPYRVFSVRVFNDSKRFEAVMGAVVSLAKRSQAEWRGMSNDEILRELNLVANPGHLYLHGPWRLVDEAGQVMSLSEFHPSVGIPAAQVARLHRVAIDAPRVICVENPTTFYELIRQTPNVAAVCLWGNPSPACRHLLRCLPDEVTLHVWADLDY
;
A
#
# COMPACT_ATOMS: atom_id res chain seq x y z
N MET A 1 2.77 26.89 -42.59
CA MET A 1 3.33 28.14 -42.05
C MET A 1 4.09 27.76 -40.79
N VAL A 2 5.37 28.13 -40.74
CA VAL A 2 6.39 27.59 -39.84
C VAL A 2 5.94 27.60 -38.37
N THR A 3 5.77 26.41 -37.79
CA THR A 3 5.74 26.18 -36.35
C THR A 3 7.07 26.66 -35.79
N ARG A 4 7.10 27.90 -35.27
CA ARG A 4 8.15 28.31 -34.35
C ARG A 4 7.89 27.54 -33.05
N ASP A 5 8.55 26.40 -32.93
CA ASP A 5 8.89 25.79 -31.65
C ASP A 5 9.81 26.75 -30.89
N LEU A 6 9.24 27.84 -30.36
CA LEU A 6 9.78 28.42 -29.15
C LEU A 6 9.42 27.40 -28.06
N LEU A 7 10.42 26.64 -27.61
CA LEU A 7 10.35 25.85 -26.39
C LEU A 7 9.93 26.79 -25.25
N PHE A 8 8.62 26.92 -25.02
CA PHE A 8 8.08 27.63 -23.87
C PHE A 8 8.38 26.77 -22.65
N VAL A 9 9.44 27.13 -21.93
CA VAL A 9 9.81 26.51 -20.66
C VAL A 9 9.34 27.44 -19.55
N PRO A 10 8.32 27.08 -18.77
CA PRO A 10 7.82 27.93 -17.70
C PRO A 10 8.92 28.16 -16.66
N SER A 11 9.05 29.40 -16.18
CA SER A 11 9.89 29.73 -15.03
C SER A 11 9.40 28.95 -13.80
N PRO A 12 10.22 28.77 -12.75
CA PRO A 12 9.79 28.08 -11.52
C PRO A 12 8.49 28.63 -10.93
N ASP A 13 8.32 29.96 -10.94
CA ASP A 13 7.13 30.64 -10.41
C ASP A 13 5.90 30.45 -11.31
N VAL A 14 6.08 30.50 -12.64
CA VAL A 14 5.01 30.16 -13.59
C VAL A 14 4.58 28.71 -13.42
N ALA A 15 5.54 27.78 -13.32
CA ALA A 15 5.26 26.36 -13.13
C ALA A 15 4.48 26.11 -11.82
N ALA A 16 4.90 26.74 -10.71
CA ALA A 16 4.22 26.63 -9.41
C ALA A 16 2.75 27.11 -9.48
N LEU A 17 2.52 28.26 -10.13
CA LEU A 17 1.18 28.78 -10.35
C LEU A 17 0.33 27.84 -11.21
N LEU A 18 0.88 27.36 -12.33
CA LEU A 18 0.17 26.45 -13.25
C LEU A 18 -0.14 25.09 -12.58
N HIS A 19 0.77 24.54 -11.78
CA HIS A 19 0.51 23.34 -10.99
C HIS A 19 -0.67 23.54 -10.03
N THR A 20 -0.73 24.70 -9.35
CA THR A 20 -1.82 25.03 -8.41
C THR A 20 -3.16 25.19 -9.13
N LEU A 21 -3.16 25.81 -10.31
CA LEU A 21 -4.34 25.92 -11.15
C LEU A 21 -4.85 24.54 -11.60
N LEU A 22 -3.95 23.65 -12.03
CA LEU A 22 -4.31 22.28 -12.39
C LEU A 22 -4.83 21.47 -11.20
N ASP A 23 -4.27 21.63 -10.00
CA ASP A 23 -4.78 20.97 -8.79
C ASP A 23 -6.21 21.44 -8.47
N ALA A 24 -6.47 22.75 -8.61
CA ALA A 24 -7.81 23.30 -8.43
C ALA A 24 -8.79 22.84 -9.54
N PHE A 25 -8.29 22.63 -10.76
CA PHE A 25 -9.04 22.05 -11.87
C PHE A 25 -9.43 20.59 -11.60
N GLU A 26 -8.47 19.75 -11.21
CA GLU A 26 -8.69 18.32 -10.95
C GLU A 26 -9.66 18.11 -9.77
N ARG A 27 -9.59 18.93 -8.71
CA ARG A 27 -10.55 18.85 -7.58
C ARG A 27 -11.99 19.20 -7.97
N ARG A 28 -12.20 19.94 -9.06
CA ARG A 28 -13.52 20.44 -9.49
C ARG A 28 -14.11 19.64 -10.65
N THR A 29 -13.29 18.85 -11.33
CA THR A 29 -13.68 18.05 -12.49
C THR A 29 -13.57 16.57 -12.11
N PRO A 30 -14.65 15.96 -11.56
CA PRO A 30 -14.61 14.55 -11.18
C PRO A 30 -14.36 13.66 -12.38
N THR A 31 -13.71 12.52 -12.14
CA THR A 31 -13.23 11.59 -13.17
C THR A 31 -14.35 10.95 -14.01
N GLN A 32 -15.58 10.94 -13.50
CA GLN A 32 -16.78 10.55 -14.24
C GLN A 32 -17.95 11.50 -13.97
N PRO A 33 -18.82 11.79 -14.96
CA PRO A 33 -20.09 12.44 -14.69
C PRO A 33 -20.97 11.50 -13.84
N SER A 34 -21.42 11.97 -12.67
CA SER A 34 -22.36 11.22 -11.84
C SER A 34 -23.70 11.01 -12.57
N PRO A 35 -24.26 9.77 -12.61
CA PRO A 35 -25.57 9.52 -13.23
C PRO A 35 -26.72 10.31 -12.59
N ILE A 36 -26.57 10.70 -11.32
CA ILE A 36 -27.56 11.48 -10.56
C ILE A 36 -27.60 12.95 -11.03
N ALA A 37 -26.53 13.45 -11.68
CA ALA A 37 -26.49 14.80 -12.21
C ALA A 37 -27.32 14.91 -13.51
N GLU A 38 -27.33 13.88 -14.35
CA GLU A 38 -28.06 13.90 -15.63
C GLU A 38 -29.59 13.86 -15.45
N LEU A 39 -30.09 13.20 -14.40
CA LEU A 39 -31.53 13.15 -14.12
C LEU A 39 -32.13 14.44 -13.53
N ARG A 40 -31.28 15.44 -13.20
CA ARG A 40 -31.73 16.77 -12.72
C ARG A 40 -31.64 17.86 -13.79
N GLU A 41 -31.09 17.58 -14.97
CA GLU A 41 -30.96 18.54 -16.07
C GLU A 41 -32.23 18.59 -16.94
N GLY A 42 -33.34 18.95 -16.31
CA GLY A 42 -34.58 19.39 -16.96
C GLY A 42 -34.86 20.83 -16.57
N GLY A 43 -33.94 21.76 -16.85
CA GLY A 43 -34.12 23.17 -16.50
C GLY A 43 -32.89 24.02 -16.79
N GLY A 44 -32.92 24.71 -17.93
CA GLY A 44 -31.83 25.56 -18.40
C GLY A 44 -31.41 26.63 -17.40
N ARG A 45 -30.21 26.48 -16.85
CA ARG A 45 -29.27 27.54 -16.45
C ARG A 45 -27.89 26.91 -16.55
N GLY A 46 -27.07 27.41 -17.47
CA GLY A 46 -25.74 26.87 -17.76
C GLY A 46 -24.96 26.61 -16.48
N ARG A 47 -24.35 25.43 -16.40
CA ARG A 47 -23.44 25.02 -15.34
C ARG A 47 -22.28 26.01 -15.32
N GLY A 48 -22.42 27.09 -14.55
CA GLY A 48 -21.38 28.08 -14.39
C GLY A 48 -20.19 27.40 -13.73
N TYR A 49 -19.20 26.99 -14.52
CA TYR A 49 -17.92 26.55 -13.98
C TYR A 49 -17.40 27.67 -13.09
N ARG A 50 -17.36 27.45 -11.78
CA ARG A 50 -16.72 28.39 -10.86
C ARG A 50 -15.29 28.58 -11.34
N ALA A 51 -14.92 29.84 -11.61
CA ALA A 51 -13.60 30.21 -12.11
C ALA A 51 -12.47 29.52 -11.31
N ILE A 52 -11.54 28.87 -12.01
CA ILE A 52 -10.40 28.18 -11.42
C ILE A 52 -9.31 29.22 -11.23
N ARG A 53 -9.42 29.99 -10.14
CA ARG A 53 -8.57 31.14 -9.83
C ARG A 53 -7.55 30.80 -8.75
N CYS A 54 -6.32 31.27 -8.94
CA CYS A 54 -5.24 31.23 -7.96
C CYS A 54 -4.77 32.65 -7.67
N ASN A 55 -4.77 33.04 -6.39
CA ASN A 55 -4.22 34.33 -5.96
C ASN A 55 -2.72 34.18 -5.73
N LEU A 56 -1.92 35.12 -6.23
CA LEU A 56 -0.46 35.01 -6.12
C LEU A 56 0.01 35.07 -4.67
N ASP A 57 -0.65 35.86 -3.81
CA ASP A 57 -0.35 35.93 -2.37
C ASP A 57 -0.52 34.59 -1.63
N SER A 58 -1.22 33.62 -2.24
CA SER A 58 -1.37 32.28 -1.68
C SER A 58 -0.23 31.32 -2.04
N LEU A 59 0.71 31.77 -2.89
CA LEU A 59 1.85 30.99 -3.37
C LEU A 59 3.17 31.55 -2.83
N LEU A 60 4.12 30.65 -2.58
CA LEU A 60 5.51 31.04 -2.30
C LEU A 60 6.24 31.23 -3.62
N LEU A 61 6.29 32.48 -4.11
CA LEU A 61 6.96 32.88 -5.35
C LEU A 61 8.15 33.80 -5.05
N PRO A 62 9.24 33.29 -4.46
CA PRO A 62 10.33 34.12 -3.94
C PRO A 62 11.07 34.92 -5.03
N ALA A 63 11.13 34.40 -6.27
CA ALA A 63 11.76 35.12 -7.36
C ALA A 63 10.84 36.23 -7.92
N TYR A 64 9.53 35.98 -8.00
CA TYR A 64 8.52 36.96 -8.37
C TYR A 64 8.46 38.15 -7.41
N HIS A 65 8.54 37.87 -6.10
CA HIS A 65 8.49 38.88 -5.04
C HIS A 65 9.86 39.47 -4.67
N SER A 66 10.90 39.18 -5.47
CA SER A 66 12.23 39.73 -5.26
C SER A 66 12.21 41.26 -5.30
N GLN A 67 12.67 41.90 -4.22
CA GLN A 67 12.79 43.36 -4.14
C GLN A 67 14.12 43.87 -4.73
N SER A 68 15.12 42.99 -4.83
CA SER A 68 16.48 43.33 -5.28
C SER A 68 16.73 43.04 -6.76
N ASP A 69 15.98 42.11 -7.35
CA ASP A 69 16.10 41.73 -8.76
C ASP A 69 14.73 41.69 -9.43
N PRO A 70 14.41 42.63 -10.35
CA PRO A 70 13.14 42.66 -11.05
C PRO A 70 13.04 41.67 -12.22
N VAL A 71 14.16 41.09 -12.68
CA VAL A 71 14.22 40.27 -13.90
C VAL A 71 13.34 39.01 -13.80
N PRO A 72 13.35 38.22 -12.70
CA PRO A 72 12.51 37.04 -12.61
C PRO A 72 11.00 37.34 -12.67
N ARG A 73 10.60 38.50 -12.13
CA ARG A 73 9.21 38.97 -12.20
C ARG A 73 8.83 39.38 -13.63
N GLN A 74 9.71 40.08 -14.34
CA GLN A 74 9.50 40.44 -15.75
C GLN A 74 9.34 39.19 -16.61
N ILE A 75 10.23 38.21 -16.47
CA ILE A 75 10.14 36.91 -17.18
C ILE A 75 8.82 36.21 -16.87
N THR A 76 8.41 36.18 -15.59
CA THR A 76 7.15 35.55 -15.17
C THR A 76 5.93 36.25 -15.77
N ASN A 77 5.90 37.59 -15.73
CA ASN A 77 4.83 38.39 -16.32
C ASN A 77 4.75 38.19 -17.85
N GLU A 78 5.88 38.22 -18.55
CA GLU A 78 5.95 37.98 -20.00
C GLU A 78 5.44 36.59 -20.39
N GLN A 79 5.85 35.56 -19.63
CA GLN A 79 5.38 34.19 -19.84
C GLN A 79 3.88 34.04 -19.55
N LEU A 80 3.36 34.65 -18.48
CA LEU A 80 1.94 34.62 -18.16
C LEU A 80 1.11 35.41 -19.17
N GLN A 81 1.61 36.55 -19.67
CA GLN A 81 0.95 37.32 -20.72
C GLN A 81 0.88 36.50 -22.02
N THR A 82 1.94 35.76 -22.36
CA THR A 82 1.92 34.83 -23.51
C THR A 82 0.82 33.76 -23.34
N LEU A 83 0.62 33.26 -22.12
CA LEU A 83 -0.46 32.31 -21.81
C LEU A 83 -1.85 32.96 -21.82
N GLU A 84 -1.96 34.24 -21.48
CA GLU A 84 -3.22 35.00 -21.60
C GLU A 84 -3.58 35.31 -23.05
N ASP A 85 -2.61 35.72 -23.86
CA ASP A 85 -2.79 36.03 -25.28
C ASP A 85 -3.20 34.78 -26.08
N SER A 86 -2.78 33.60 -25.62
CA SER A 86 -3.20 32.30 -26.16
C SER A 86 -4.51 31.76 -25.57
N GLY A 87 -5.15 32.50 -24.65
CA GLY A 87 -6.42 32.13 -24.05
C GLY A 87 -6.35 30.96 -23.06
N VAL A 88 -5.16 30.63 -22.54
CA VAL A 88 -4.97 29.54 -21.58
C VAL A 88 -5.34 30.00 -20.16
N VAL A 89 -4.96 31.22 -19.82
CA VAL A 89 -5.28 31.85 -18.53
C VAL A 89 -5.86 33.25 -18.73
N LYS A 90 -6.49 33.78 -17.70
CA LYS A 90 -6.84 35.19 -17.58
C LYS A 90 -6.11 35.79 -16.38
N LEU A 91 -5.47 36.93 -16.56
CA LEU A 91 -4.70 37.63 -15.56
C LEU A 91 -5.49 38.77 -14.96
N ASP A 92 -5.44 38.89 -13.63
CA ASP A 92 -5.92 40.05 -12.91
C ASP A 92 -4.73 40.72 -12.21
N TRP A 93 -4.47 41.98 -12.55
CA TRP A 93 -3.39 42.79 -11.99
C TRP A 93 -3.85 43.55 -10.74
N LEU A 94 -2.91 43.93 -9.87
CA LEU A 94 -3.22 44.83 -8.76
C LEU A 94 -3.64 46.23 -9.31
N PRO A 95 -4.51 46.97 -8.61
CA PRO A 95 -4.97 48.28 -9.07
C PRO A 95 -3.81 49.25 -9.35
N GLY A 96 -3.67 49.71 -10.59
CA GLY A 96 -2.60 50.62 -11.00
C GLY A 96 -1.26 49.95 -11.34
N GLU A 97 -1.16 48.63 -11.21
CA GLU A 97 0.10 47.86 -11.35
C GLU A 97 0.09 46.95 -12.59
N THR A 98 -0.67 47.30 -13.63
CA THR A 98 -0.77 46.52 -14.88
C THR A 98 0.61 46.29 -15.50
N GLY A 99 0.94 45.03 -15.79
CA GLY A 99 2.25 44.64 -16.32
C GLY A 99 3.35 44.53 -15.25
N HIS A 100 3.07 44.90 -14.01
CA HIS A 100 4.05 44.92 -12.91
C HIS A 100 3.74 43.90 -11.82
N LEU A 101 2.59 44.02 -11.13
CA LEU A 101 2.20 43.12 -10.04
C LEU A 101 0.86 42.43 -10.31
N LEU A 102 0.91 41.10 -10.42
CA LEU A 102 -0.28 40.27 -10.58
C LEU A 102 -0.96 40.02 -9.24
N ALA A 103 -2.30 40.14 -9.23
CA ALA A 103 -3.13 39.75 -8.11
C ALA A 103 -3.49 38.27 -8.19
N SER A 104 -3.89 37.81 -9.37
CA SER A 104 -4.31 36.42 -9.59
C SER A 104 -4.28 35.99 -11.05
N ALA A 105 -4.25 34.69 -11.26
CA ALA A 105 -4.48 34.07 -12.56
C ALA A 105 -5.68 33.11 -12.48
N THR A 106 -6.45 33.04 -13.56
CA THR A 106 -7.61 32.14 -13.70
C THR A 106 -7.39 31.21 -14.89
N LEU A 107 -7.43 29.90 -14.67
CA LEU A 107 -7.36 28.91 -15.75
C LEU A 107 -8.67 28.87 -16.53
N ILE A 108 -8.57 28.84 -17.87
CA ILE A 108 -9.68 28.59 -18.78
C ILE A 108 -9.82 27.06 -18.95
N PRO A 109 -10.91 26.42 -18.45
CA PRO A 109 -11.04 24.96 -18.39
C PRO A 109 -10.83 24.24 -19.73
N GLU A 110 -11.28 24.85 -20.83
CA GLU A 110 -11.19 24.32 -22.19
C GLU A 110 -9.73 24.17 -22.66
N HIS A 111 -8.79 24.89 -22.05
CA HIS A 111 -7.37 24.86 -22.38
C HIS A 111 -6.51 24.16 -21.30
N ALA A 112 -7.12 23.45 -20.35
CA ALA A 112 -6.38 22.74 -19.29
C ALA A 112 -5.38 21.71 -19.87
N GLU A 113 -5.72 21.03 -20.96
CA GLU A 113 -4.84 20.07 -21.66
C GLU A 113 -3.54 20.72 -22.15
N VAL A 114 -3.57 22.00 -22.54
CA VAL A 114 -2.37 22.76 -22.93
C VAL A 114 -1.44 22.90 -21.72
N VAL A 115 -1.98 23.22 -20.55
CA VAL A 115 -1.19 23.36 -19.32
C VAL A 115 -0.62 22.01 -18.86
N PHE A 116 -1.39 20.92 -18.97
CA PHE A 116 -0.88 19.57 -18.71
C PHE A 116 0.31 19.23 -19.63
N ALA A 117 0.21 19.52 -20.93
CA ALA A 117 1.28 19.29 -21.88
C ALA A 117 2.53 20.14 -21.60
N LEU A 118 2.36 21.42 -21.29
CA LEU A 118 3.45 22.35 -20.94
C LEU A 118 4.23 21.88 -19.70
N LEU A 119 3.51 21.42 -18.67
CA LEU A 119 4.13 20.91 -17.44
C LEU A 119 4.57 19.44 -17.54
N LYS A 120 4.34 18.79 -18.69
CA LYS A 120 4.54 17.34 -18.87
C LYS A 120 3.86 16.52 -17.77
N ARG A 121 2.71 17.00 -17.28
CA ARG A 121 1.95 16.41 -16.19
C ARG A 121 0.84 15.55 -16.78
N THR A 122 0.73 14.30 -16.34
CA THR A 122 -0.40 13.46 -16.71
C THR A 122 -1.63 13.77 -15.85
N PRO A 123 -2.81 14.01 -16.45
CA PRO A 123 -4.04 14.23 -15.70
C PRO A 123 -4.35 13.10 -14.72
N GLN A 124 -4.94 13.43 -13.57
CA GLN A 124 -5.39 12.46 -12.58
C GLN A 124 -6.40 11.48 -13.17
N SER A 125 -7.30 11.95 -14.03
CA SER A 125 -8.27 11.11 -14.74
C SER A 125 -7.59 10.03 -15.58
N ALA A 126 -6.58 10.42 -16.37
CA ALA A 126 -5.78 9.49 -17.17
C ALA A 126 -5.00 8.49 -16.28
N ARG A 127 -4.47 8.93 -15.14
CA ARG A 127 -3.81 8.03 -14.17
C ARG A 127 -4.77 7.01 -13.57
N ARG A 128 -5.98 7.43 -13.19
CA ARG A 128 -7.03 6.55 -12.67
C ARG A 128 -7.53 5.57 -13.74
N ALA A 129 -7.69 6.02 -14.98
CA ALA A 129 -8.05 5.16 -16.10
C ALA A 129 -7.00 4.07 -16.33
N ARG A 130 -5.70 4.43 -16.40
CA ARG A 130 -4.62 3.45 -16.53
C ARG A 130 -4.60 2.42 -15.41
N LEU A 131 -4.74 2.86 -14.15
CA LEU A 131 -4.81 1.93 -13.03
C LEU A 131 -6.06 1.04 -13.11
N THR A 132 -7.20 1.59 -13.54
CA THR A 132 -8.44 0.82 -13.73
C THR A 132 -8.22 -0.27 -14.78
N ASP A 133 -7.64 0.06 -15.93
CA ASP A 133 -7.35 -0.88 -17.00
C ASP A 133 -6.39 -1.99 -16.53
N LEU A 134 -5.33 -1.61 -15.82
CA LEU A 134 -4.38 -2.55 -15.22
C LEU A 134 -5.08 -3.53 -14.28
N LEU A 135 -5.88 -3.02 -13.32
CA LEU A 135 -6.57 -3.86 -12.34
C LEU A 135 -7.63 -4.75 -13.01
N LEU A 136 -8.35 -4.25 -14.01
CA LEU A 136 -9.32 -5.05 -14.77
C LEU A 136 -8.65 -6.18 -15.59
N GLY A 137 -7.46 -5.94 -16.13
CA GLY A 137 -6.69 -6.94 -16.87
C GLY A 137 -6.14 -8.04 -15.97
N GLU A 138 -5.67 -7.68 -14.76
CA GLU A 138 -5.00 -8.62 -13.85
C GLU A 138 -5.97 -9.35 -12.90
N ARG A 139 -7.19 -8.83 -12.66
CA ARG A 139 -8.12 -9.38 -11.65
C ARG A 139 -8.40 -10.88 -11.77
N PHE A 140 -8.33 -11.43 -12.98
CA PHE A 140 -8.64 -12.84 -13.25
C PHE A 140 -7.59 -13.82 -12.70
N ARG A 141 -6.41 -13.31 -12.32
CA ARG A 141 -5.34 -14.09 -11.68
C ARG A 141 -5.60 -14.36 -10.21
N PHE A 142 -6.57 -13.66 -9.62
CA PHE A 142 -6.79 -13.66 -8.18
C PHE A 142 -8.12 -14.30 -7.81
N ASP A 143 -8.11 -14.95 -6.65
CA ASP A 143 -9.25 -15.43 -5.90
C ASP A 143 -9.20 -14.91 -4.45
N ASP A 144 -10.11 -15.39 -3.60
CA ASP A 144 -10.14 -15.14 -2.16
C ASP A 144 -10.03 -13.65 -1.77
N TRP A 145 -9.20 -13.35 -0.78
CA TRP A 145 -9.03 -11.98 -0.27
C TRP A 145 -8.30 -11.09 -1.27
N ARG A 146 -7.49 -11.66 -2.18
CA ARG A 146 -6.75 -10.92 -3.20
C ARG A 146 -7.69 -10.34 -4.24
N LEU A 147 -8.64 -11.14 -4.71
CA LEU A 147 -9.70 -10.67 -5.62
C LEU A 147 -10.57 -9.60 -4.94
N ARG A 148 -10.94 -9.80 -3.67
CA ARG A 148 -11.68 -8.78 -2.90
C ARG A 148 -10.90 -7.47 -2.77
N ALA A 149 -9.58 -7.54 -2.55
CA ALA A 149 -8.70 -6.39 -2.50
C ALA A 149 -8.68 -5.60 -3.81
N VAL A 150 -8.52 -6.30 -4.94
CA VAL A 150 -8.52 -5.67 -6.27
C VAL A 150 -9.89 -5.08 -6.61
N GLN A 151 -10.97 -5.82 -6.32
CA GLN A 151 -12.33 -5.33 -6.56
C GLN A 151 -12.65 -4.10 -5.71
N HIS A 152 -12.22 -4.08 -4.45
CA HIS A 152 -12.35 -2.90 -3.62
C HIS A 152 -11.61 -1.70 -4.21
N ALA A 153 -10.38 -1.88 -4.69
CA ALA A 153 -9.65 -0.79 -5.34
C ALA A 153 -10.35 -0.27 -6.62
N LEU A 154 -10.95 -1.16 -7.42
CA LEU A 154 -11.78 -0.80 -8.57
C LEU A 154 -13.03 -0.01 -8.14
N ASP A 155 -13.69 -0.41 -7.06
CA ASP A 155 -14.86 0.29 -6.53
C ASP A 155 -14.48 1.69 -6.01
N GLN A 156 -13.32 1.82 -5.34
CA GLN A 156 -12.75 3.11 -4.94
C GLN A 156 -12.43 3.98 -6.15
N LEU A 157 -11.89 3.38 -7.22
CA LEU A 157 -11.61 4.09 -8.47
C LEU A 157 -12.89 4.68 -9.08
N LYS A 158 -13.94 3.87 -9.14
CA LYS A 158 -15.27 4.24 -9.62
C LYS A 158 -15.94 5.32 -8.77
N ALA A 159 -15.75 5.28 -7.46
CA ALA A 159 -16.31 6.24 -6.50
C ALA A 159 -15.52 7.56 -6.41
N ASP A 160 -14.52 7.78 -7.26
CA ASP A 160 -13.56 8.90 -7.20
C ASP A 160 -12.79 9.00 -5.86
N GLN A 161 -12.66 7.88 -5.16
CA GLN A 161 -11.98 7.75 -3.88
C GLN A 161 -10.53 7.25 -4.06
N SER A 162 -9.77 7.22 -2.97
CA SER A 162 -8.37 6.79 -2.99
C SER A 162 -8.27 5.27 -3.21
N PRO A 163 -7.52 4.80 -4.23
CA PRO A 163 -7.29 3.37 -4.46
C PRO A 163 -6.14 2.80 -3.60
N ALA A 164 -5.70 3.54 -2.57
CA ALA A 164 -4.59 3.13 -1.72
C ALA A 164 -4.77 1.66 -1.27
N PRO A 165 -3.72 0.83 -1.36
CA PRO A 165 -2.32 1.21 -1.40
C PRO A 165 -1.77 1.28 -2.83
N PHE A 166 -2.59 1.10 -3.87
CA PHE A 166 -2.18 1.34 -5.24
C PHE A 166 -1.84 2.82 -5.43
N SER A 167 -0.78 3.08 -6.17
CA SER A 167 -0.25 4.41 -6.36
C SER A 167 -0.89 5.07 -7.58
N LEU A 168 -1.27 6.34 -7.42
CA LEU A 168 -1.62 7.25 -8.51
C LEU A 168 -0.51 8.29 -8.76
N THR A 169 0.70 8.08 -8.22
CA THR A 169 1.84 8.95 -8.49
C THR A 169 2.36 8.75 -9.92
N PRO A 170 3.04 9.74 -10.52
CA PRO A 170 3.61 9.60 -11.86
C PRO A 170 4.58 8.42 -12.01
N SER A 171 5.29 8.04 -10.94
CA SER A 171 6.20 6.88 -10.89
C SER A 171 5.56 5.62 -10.30
N GLY A 172 4.25 5.63 -10.07
CA GLY A 172 3.52 4.56 -9.36
C GLY A 172 3.28 3.30 -10.18
N ASP A 173 3.45 3.36 -11.50
CA ASP A 173 3.09 2.25 -12.40
C ASP A 173 3.92 0.99 -12.11
N GLU A 174 5.24 1.15 -11.95
CA GLU A 174 6.15 0.06 -11.62
C GLU A 174 5.81 -0.58 -10.26
N PHE A 175 5.50 0.26 -9.27
CA PHE A 175 5.06 -0.18 -7.94
C PHE A 175 3.75 -0.98 -8.00
N ASN A 176 2.78 -0.54 -8.81
CA ASN A 176 1.50 -1.23 -8.95
C ASN A 176 1.68 -2.60 -9.63
N HIS A 177 2.53 -2.68 -10.66
CA HIS A 177 2.89 -3.95 -11.28
C HIS A 177 3.59 -4.89 -10.30
N ASP A 178 4.54 -4.40 -9.51
CA ASP A 178 5.23 -5.21 -8.49
C ASP A 178 4.26 -5.71 -7.43
N LEU A 179 3.32 -4.87 -6.99
CA LEU A 179 2.30 -5.26 -6.02
C LEU A 179 1.42 -6.38 -6.56
N LEU A 180 0.93 -6.27 -7.79
CA LEU A 180 0.10 -7.31 -8.42
C LEU A 180 0.90 -8.60 -8.64
N THR A 181 2.17 -8.48 -9.05
CA THR A 181 3.08 -9.62 -9.21
C THR A 181 3.33 -10.33 -7.88
N ALA A 182 3.52 -9.57 -6.79
CA ALA A 182 3.65 -10.14 -5.45
C ALA A 182 2.39 -10.90 -5.04
N LEU A 183 1.20 -10.31 -5.22
CA LEU A 183 -0.09 -10.93 -4.86
C LEU A 183 -0.34 -12.25 -5.61
N ASP A 184 0.06 -12.32 -6.87
CA ASP A 184 -0.06 -13.52 -7.70
C ASP A 184 0.87 -14.62 -7.18
N ALA A 185 2.13 -14.27 -6.92
CA ALA A 185 3.14 -15.20 -6.44
C ALA A 185 2.84 -15.80 -5.05
N LEU A 186 1.99 -15.15 -4.23
CA LEU A 186 1.59 -15.67 -2.91
C LEU A 186 0.95 -17.05 -2.98
N ASP A 187 0.29 -17.41 -4.09
CA ASP A 187 -0.34 -18.73 -4.24
C ASP A 187 0.65 -19.90 -4.17
N GLY A 188 1.89 -19.64 -4.58
CA GLY A 188 2.97 -20.62 -4.57
C GLY A 188 3.67 -20.79 -3.23
N VAL A 189 3.39 -19.95 -2.23
CA VAL A 189 4.13 -19.92 -0.96
C VAL A 189 3.52 -20.91 0.04
N ARG A 190 3.87 -22.18 -0.12
CA ARG A 190 3.32 -23.29 0.69
C ARG A 190 4.06 -23.55 2.00
N GLU A 191 5.28 -23.05 2.12
CA GLU A 191 6.16 -23.21 3.28
C GLU A 191 6.77 -21.86 3.67
N GLU A 192 7.19 -21.73 4.94
CA GLU A 192 7.84 -20.52 5.42
C GLU A 192 9.01 -20.10 4.52
N THR A 193 8.86 -18.94 3.90
CA THR A 193 9.78 -18.39 2.92
C THR A 193 10.29 -17.05 3.42
N PRO A 194 11.62 -16.87 3.58
CA PRO A 194 12.17 -15.57 3.94
C PRO A 194 11.87 -14.48 2.90
N TYR A 195 11.61 -13.25 3.33
CA TYR A 195 11.27 -12.13 2.43
C TYR A 195 12.26 -11.97 1.27
N ARG A 196 13.57 -12.09 1.55
CA ARG A 196 14.62 -12.01 0.52
C ARG A 196 14.54 -13.14 -0.49
N VAL A 197 14.23 -14.36 -0.03
CA VAL A 197 14.08 -15.54 -0.90
C VAL A 197 12.86 -15.37 -1.79
N PHE A 198 11.73 -14.93 -1.22
CA PHE A 198 10.53 -14.59 -1.99
C PHE A 198 10.85 -13.50 -3.04
N SER A 199 11.52 -12.42 -2.61
CA SER A 199 11.89 -11.31 -3.48
C SER A 199 12.77 -11.74 -4.66
N VAL A 200 13.81 -12.56 -4.42
CA VAL A 200 14.65 -13.10 -5.51
C VAL A 200 13.86 -14.00 -6.43
N ARG A 201 13.00 -14.88 -5.91
CA ARG A 201 12.20 -15.80 -6.73
C ARG A 201 11.21 -15.06 -7.64
N VAL A 202 10.61 -13.98 -7.15
CA VAL A 202 9.55 -13.24 -7.85
C VAL A 202 10.10 -12.14 -8.75
N PHE A 203 11.11 -11.40 -8.28
CA PHE A 203 11.61 -10.18 -8.92
C PHE A 203 13.05 -10.27 -9.43
N ASN A 204 13.76 -11.37 -9.17
CA ASN A 204 15.21 -11.48 -9.38
C ASN A 204 16.01 -10.36 -8.69
N ASP A 205 15.48 -9.84 -7.58
CA ASP A 205 16.08 -8.77 -6.78
C ASP A 205 15.74 -9.03 -5.31
N SER A 206 16.77 -9.04 -4.45
CA SER A 206 16.62 -9.42 -3.03
C SER A 206 15.88 -8.42 -2.14
N LYS A 207 15.64 -7.20 -2.61
CA LYS A 207 15.00 -6.13 -1.82
C LYS A 207 13.71 -5.61 -2.43
N ARG A 208 13.44 -5.93 -3.69
CA ARG A 208 12.28 -5.42 -4.43
C ARG A 208 10.95 -5.59 -3.70
N PHE A 209 10.74 -6.74 -3.05
CA PHE A 209 9.53 -7.01 -2.27
C PHE A 209 9.34 -6.05 -1.09
N GLU A 210 10.42 -5.57 -0.46
CA GLU A 210 10.34 -4.67 0.72
C GLU A 210 9.55 -3.40 0.40
N ALA A 211 9.64 -2.91 -0.85
CA ALA A 211 8.91 -1.72 -1.29
C ALA A 211 7.38 -1.92 -1.31
N VAL A 212 6.91 -3.13 -1.65
CA VAL A 212 5.47 -3.45 -1.78
C VAL A 212 4.91 -4.21 -0.58
N MET A 213 5.76 -4.70 0.33
CA MET A 213 5.37 -5.52 1.48
C MET A 213 4.29 -4.87 2.35
N GLY A 214 4.44 -3.58 2.67
CA GLY A 214 3.43 -2.84 3.45
C GLY A 214 2.09 -2.71 2.72
N ALA A 215 2.11 -2.63 1.39
CA ALA A 215 0.90 -2.59 0.57
C ALA A 215 0.20 -3.95 0.51
N VAL A 216 0.95 -5.05 0.39
CA VAL A 216 0.42 -6.42 0.49
C VAL A 216 -0.32 -6.61 1.82
N VAL A 217 0.33 -6.27 2.94
CA VAL A 217 -0.28 -6.36 4.28
C VAL A 217 -1.52 -5.48 4.38
N SER A 218 -1.48 -4.26 3.86
CA SER A 218 -2.61 -3.34 3.89
C SER A 218 -3.82 -3.83 3.09
N LEU A 219 -3.59 -4.55 1.97
CA LEU A 219 -4.64 -5.18 1.18
C LEU A 219 -5.22 -6.40 1.91
N ALA A 220 -4.35 -7.26 2.43
CA ALA A 220 -4.69 -8.45 3.20
C ALA A 220 -5.56 -8.09 4.41
N LYS A 221 -5.09 -7.14 5.24
CA LYS A 221 -5.76 -6.68 6.46
C LYS A 221 -7.16 -6.13 6.22
N ARG A 222 -7.39 -5.44 5.10
CA ARG A 222 -8.70 -4.87 4.77
C ARG A 222 -9.67 -5.90 4.20
N SER A 223 -9.14 -6.84 3.42
CA SER A 223 -9.92 -7.75 2.57
C SER A 223 -10.14 -9.13 3.18
N GLN A 224 -9.43 -9.44 4.27
CA GLN A 224 -9.63 -10.63 5.08
C GLN A 224 -10.03 -10.28 6.51
N ALA A 225 -11.24 -10.68 6.89
CA ALA A 225 -11.85 -10.25 8.15
C ALA A 225 -11.07 -10.72 9.39
N GLU A 226 -10.56 -11.95 9.35
CA GLU A 226 -9.79 -12.58 10.42
C GLU A 226 -8.47 -11.84 10.71
N TRP A 227 -7.94 -11.11 9.74
CA TRP A 227 -6.63 -10.47 9.82
C TRP A 227 -6.68 -9.01 10.29
N ARG A 228 -7.88 -8.45 10.52
CA ARG A 228 -8.04 -7.02 10.91
C ARG A 228 -7.36 -6.67 12.23
N GLY A 229 -7.34 -7.60 13.19
CA GLY A 229 -6.69 -7.42 14.49
C GLY A 229 -5.19 -7.76 14.49
N MET A 230 -4.69 -8.41 13.44
CA MET A 230 -3.32 -8.88 13.40
C MET A 230 -2.32 -7.75 13.11
N SER A 231 -1.12 -7.89 13.67
CA SER A 231 0.06 -7.12 13.30
C SER A 231 0.52 -7.44 11.88
N ASN A 232 1.39 -6.59 11.33
CA ASN A 232 1.90 -6.79 9.98
C ASN A 232 2.71 -8.09 9.85
N ASP A 233 3.52 -8.43 10.86
CA ASP A 233 4.34 -9.62 10.87
C ASP A 233 3.50 -10.91 11.00
N GLU A 234 2.39 -10.86 11.74
CA GLU A 234 1.45 -11.98 11.82
C GLU A 234 0.78 -12.22 10.47
N ILE A 235 0.32 -11.17 9.78
CA ILE A 235 -0.28 -11.30 8.45
C ILE A 235 0.73 -11.89 7.45
N LEU A 236 1.98 -11.42 7.47
CA LEU A 236 3.02 -11.98 6.61
C LEU A 236 3.27 -13.46 6.93
N ARG A 237 3.31 -13.84 8.21
CA ARG A 237 3.41 -15.24 8.64
C ARG A 237 2.23 -16.10 8.18
N GLU A 238 1.00 -15.58 8.21
CA GLU A 238 -0.18 -16.26 7.66
C GLU A 238 -0.03 -16.54 6.16
N LEU A 239 0.70 -15.68 5.46
CA LEU A 239 1.07 -15.83 4.04
C LEU A 239 2.35 -16.67 3.85
N ASN A 240 2.85 -17.34 4.90
CA ASN A 240 4.13 -18.07 4.92
C ASN A 240 5.35 -17.20 4.56
N LEU A 241 5.26 -15.88 4.72
CA LEU A 241 6.38 -14.96 4.53
C LEU A 241 6.95 -14.55 5.88
N VAL A 242 8.27 -14.71 6.05
CA VAL A 242 8.96 -14.43 7.32
C VAL A 242 10.23 -13.62 7.11
N ALA A 243 10.67 -12.88 8.13
CA ALA A 243 11.99 -12.24 8.08
C ALA A 243 13.11 -13.28 8.08
N ASN A 244 12.99 -14.30 8.93
CA ASN A 244 13.89 -15.43 9.06
C ASN A 244 13.06 -16.70 9.34
N PRO A 245 13.55 -17.89 8.95
CA PRO A 245 12.88 -19.15 9.27
C PRO A 245 12.56 -19.29 10.76
N GLY A 246 11.30 -19.60 11.08
CA GLY A 246 10.81 -19.73 12.45
C GLY A 246 11.18 -21.05 13.10
N HIS A 247 11.13 -21.06 14.44
CA HIS A 247 11.27 -22.25 15.25
C HIS A 247 10.15 -22.31 16.29
N LEU A 248 9.61 -23.50 16.53
CA LEU A 248 8.70 -23.76 17.64
C LEU A 248 9.52 -24.25 18.83
N TYR A 249 9.33 -23.64 19.99
CA TYR A 249 10.03 -24.02 21.20
C TYR A 249 9.16 -24.97 22.02
N LEU A 250 9.67 -26.18 22.22
CA LEU A 250 9.00 -27.27 22.91
C LEU A 250 9.79 -27.70 24.14
N HIS A 251 9.09 -28.01 25.22
CA HIS A 251 9.65 -28.61 26.42
C HIS A 251 8.85 -29.85 26.80
N GLY A 252 9.55 -30.87 27.31
CA GLY A 252 8.95 -32.10 27.81
C GLY A 252 8.98 -33.26 26.81
N PRO A 253 8.23 -34.34 27.10
CA PRO A 253 8.37 -35.62 26.42
C PRO A 253 7.56 -35.70 25.11
N TRP A 254 7.91 -34.83 24.16
CA TRP A 254 7.33 -34.83 22.83
C TRP A 254 7.95 -35.92 21.96
N ARG A 255 7.12 -36.62 21.19
CA ARG A 255 7.53 -37.50 20.10
C ARG A 255 6.86 -37.02 18.82
N LEU A 256 7.67 -36.52 17.89
CA LEU A 256 7.22 -36.01 16.61
C LEU A 256 7.42 -37.11 15.56
N VAL A 257 6.40 -37.37 14.73
CA VAL A 257 6.48 -38.36 13.66
C VAL A 257 6.23 -37.68 12.32
N ASP A 258 7.21 -37.77 11.42
CA ASP A 258 7.11 -37.23 10.06
C ASP A 258 6.35 -38.18 9.13
N GLU A 259 5.95 -37.71 7.95
CA GLU A 259 5.23 -38.51 6.94
C GLU A 259 5.92 -39.83 6.54
N ALA A 260 7.24 -39.96 6.71
CA ALA A 260 7.99 -41.17 6.43
C ALA A 260 7.97 -42.18 7.60
N GLY A 261 7.35 -41.82 8.73
CA GLY A 261 7.32 -42.62 9.95
C GLY A 261 8.56 -42.47 10.83
N GLN A 262 9.47 -41.53 10.51
CA GLN A 262 10.62 -41.26 11.35
C GLN A 262 10.18 -40.61 12.66
N VAL A 263 10.61 -41.19 13.77
CA VAL A 263 10.29 -40.69 15.11
C VAL A 263 11.45 -39.84 15.62
N MET A 264 11.11 -38.63 16.09
CA MET A 264 12.01 -37.72 16.80
C MET A 264 11.54 -37.60 18.26
N SER A 265 12.30 -38.18 19.19
CA SER A 265 12.06 -38.01 20.62
C SER A 265 12.74 -36.73 21.12
N LEU A 266 11.99 -35.88 21.81
CA LEU A 266 12.51 -34.61 22.34
C LEU A 266 12.83 -34.66 23.84
N SER A 267 12.65 -35.83 24.48
CA SER A 267 12.73 -36.00 25.95
C SER A 267 14.11 -35.66 26.54
N GLU A 268 15.19 -35.77 25.75
CA GLU A 268 16.57 -35.54 26.20
C GLU A 268 17.04 -34.08 26.03
N PHE A 269 16.20 -33.20 25.45
CA PHE A 269 16.58 -31.80 25.24
C PHE A 269 16.20 -30.94 26.44
N HIS A 270 17.20 -30.27 27.02
CA HIS A 270 17.03 -29.38 28.17
C HIS A 270 17.63 -27.99 27.92
N PRO A 271 17.02 -26.90 28.42
CA PRO A 271 15.70 -26.88 29.06
C PRO A 271 14.55 -26.97 28.05
N SER A 272 14.80 -26.73 26.77
CA SER A 272 13.81 -26.83 25.68
C SER A 272 14.53 -27.06 24.35
N VAL A 273 13.78 -27.38 23.29
CA VAL A 273 14.30 -27.52 21.93
C VAL A 273 13.52 -26.66 20.96
N GLY A 274 14.24 -25.98 20.06
CA GLY A 274 13.66 -25.28 18.93
C GLY A 274 13.56 -26.21 17.72
N ILE A 275 12.36 -26.45 17.23
CA ILE A 275 12.11 -27.24 16.01
C ILE A 275 11.79 -26.30 14.86
N PRO A 276 12.52 -26.36 13.72
CA PRO A 276 12.23 -25.51 12.58
C PRO A 276 10.78 -25.66 12.12
N ALA A 277 10.11 -24.54 11.83
CA ALA A 277 8.72 -24.54 11.37
C ALA A 277 8.52 -25.38 10.10
N ALA A 278 9.49 -25.38 9.19
CA ALA A 278 9.50 -26.22 7.99
C ALA A 278 9.52 -27.73 8.32
N GLN A 279 10.17 -28.14 9.41
CA GLN A 279 10.14 -29.53 9.88
C GLN A 279 8.77 -29.85 10.48
N VAL A 280 8.19 -28.91 11.25
CA VAL A 280 6.86 -29.06 11.86
C VAL A 280 5.78 -29.22 10.80
N ALA A 281 5.85 -28.46 9.71
CA ALA A 281 4.89 -28.54 8.61
C ALA A 281 4.79 -29.92 7.93
N ARG A 282 5.81 -30.77 8.11
CA ARG A 282 5.90 -32.14 7.54
C ARG A 282 5.53 -33.23 8.55
N LEU A 283 5.07 -32.85 9.74
CA LEU A 283 4.61 -33.80 10.73
C LEU A 283 3.24 -34.33 10.32
N HIS A 284 3.05 -35.64 10.47
CA HIS A 284 1.74 -36.28 10.30
C HIS A 284 1.10 -36.63 11.64
N ARG A 285 1.91 -36.82 12.70
CA ARG A 285 1.44 -37.24 14.01
C ARG A 285 2.37 -36.75 15.11
N VAL A 286 1.78 -36.36 16.23
CA VAL A 286 2.50 -36.07 17.48
C VAL A 286 2.01 -37.02 18.56
N ALA A 287 2.93 -37.51 19.39
CA ALA A 287 2.61 -38.23 20.61
C ALA A 287 3.29 -37.53 21.79
N ILE A 288 2.62 -37.47 22.93
CA ILE A 288 3.13 -36.83 24.13
C ILE A 288 2.95 -37.79 25.30
N ASP A 289 4.03 -38.00 26.06
CA ASP A 289 3.98 -38.79 27.29
C ASP A 289 3.68 -37.89 28.50
N ALA A 290 2.56 -37.18 28.43
CA ALA A 290 2.07 -36.27 29.46
C ALA A 290 0.54 -36.12 29.32
N PRO A 291 -0.20 -35.93 30.43
CA PRO A 291 -1.65 -35.86 30.39
C PRO A 291 -2.18 -34.54 29.80
N ARG A 292 -1.34 -33.53 29.65
CA ARG A 292 -1.72 -32.18 29.20
C ARG A 292 -0.56 -31.47 28.52
N VAL A 293 -0.87 -30.52 27.64
CA VAL A 293 0.09 -29.57 27.07
C VAL A 293 -0.27 -28.16 27.51
N ILE A 294 0.74 -27.43 27.99
CA ILE A 294 0.59 -26.00 28.31
C ILE A 294 1.13 -25.17 27.14
N CYS A 295 0.24 -24.43 26.49
CA CYS A 295 0.56 -23.46 25.46
C CYS A 295 0.80 -22.10 26.13
N VAL A 296 2.02 -21.61 26.13
CA VAL A 296 2.41 -20.36 26.80
C VAL A 296 2.63 -19.28 25.75
N GLU A 297 1.92 -18.17 25.85
CA GLU A 297 2.02 -17.07 24.90
C GLU A 297 3.38 -16.37 24.94
N ASN A 298 3.79 -15.99 26.15
CA ASN A 298 4.97 -15.16 26.40
C ASN A 298 6.23 -16.03 26.61
N PRO A 299 7.34 -15.75 25.90
CA PRO A 299 8.60 -16.49 26.04
C PRO A 299 9.19 -16.45 27.45
N THR A 300 9.09 -15.32 28.14
CA THR A 300 9.62 -15.18 29.51
C THR A 300 8.84 -16.10 30.44
N THR A 301 7.52 -16.06 30.40
CA THR A 301 6.64 -16.95 31.18
C THR A 301 6.88 -18.42 30.82
N PHE A 302 7.15 -18.73 29.55
CA PHE A 302 7.50 -20.09 29.13
C PHE A 302 8.77 -20.59 29.84
N TYR A 303 9.84 -19.80 29.83
CA TYR A 303 11.10 -20.19 30.49
C TYR A 303 10.97 -20.26 32.02
N GLU A 304 10.11 -19.43 32.63
CA GLU A 304 9.80 -19.54 34.06
C GLU A 304 9.03 -20.83 34.38
N LEU A 305 8.01 -21.17 33.59
CA LEU A 305 7.22 -22.38 33.75
C LEU A 305 8.09 -23.64 33.71
N ILE A 306 8.89 -23.80 32.65
CA ILE A 306 9.69 -25.02 32.44
C ILE A 306 10.81 -25.17 33.48
N ARG A 307 11.25 -24.05 34.06
CA ARG A 307 12.21 -24.05 35.17
C ARG A 307 11.58 -24.54 36.47
N GLN A 308 10.32 -24.18 36.73
CA GLN A 308 9.60 -24.55 37.96
C GLN A 308 8.98 -25.95 37.87
N THR A 309 8.59 -26.37 36.67
CA THR A 309 7.81 -27.58 36.42
C THR A 309 8.44 -28.43 35.32
N PRO A 310 9.59 -29.09 35.56
CA PRO A 310 10.37 -29.76 34.51
C PRO A 310 9.71 -31.02 33.91
N ASN A 311 8.63 -31.52 34.53
CA ASN A 311 7.92 -32.73 34.09
C ASN A 311 6.62 -32.41 33.33
N VAL A 312 6.58 -31.27 32.64
CA VAL A 312 5.41 -30.82 31.88
C VAL A 312 5.69 -30.85 30.37
N ALA A 313 4.67 -31.08 29.56
CA ALA A 313 4.74 -30.77 28.13
C ALA A 313 4.30 -29.32 27.90
N ALA A 314 5.18 -28.50 27.33
CA ALA A 314 4.87 -27.10 27.03
C ALA A 314 5.32 -26.69 25.62
N VAL A 315 4.59 -25.75 25.03
CA VAL A 315 4.91 -25.09 23.75
C VAL A 315 4.83 -23.58 23.92
N CYS A 316 5.83 -22.85 23.42
CA CYS A 316 5.78 -21.40 23.36
C CYS A 316 5.10 -20.93 22.07
N LEU A 317 4.08 -20.07 22.18
CA LEU A 317 3.30 -19.57 21.04
C LEU A 317 3.92 -18.32 20.39
N TRP A 318 4.66 -17.51 21.17
CA TRP A 318 5.21 -16.22 20.74
C TRP A 318 4.12 -15.27 20.19
N GLY A 319 3.09 -15.02 20.99
CA GLY A 319 1.89 -14.28 20.58
C GLY A 319 0.89 -15.17 19.84
N ASN A 320 0.28 -14.66 18.77
CA ASN A 320 -0.68 -15.43 17.98
C ASN A 320 0.00 -16.69 17.37
N PRO A 321 -0.56 -17.91 17.57
CA PRO A 321 0.06 -19.15 17.08
C PRO A 321 0.32 -19.11 15.57
N SER A 322 1.54 -19.44 15.15
CA SER A 322 1.90 -19.51 13.71
C SER A 322 1.15 -20.62 12.97
N PRO A 323 1.09 -20.60 11.63
CA PRO A 323 0.57 -21.73 10.85
C PRO A 323 1.22 -23.07 11.25
N ALA A 324 2.54 -23.10 11.45
CA ALA A 324 3.27 -24.28 11.91
C ALA A 324 2.88 -24.68 13.34
N CYS A 325 2.69 -23.73 14.26
CA CYS A 325 2.20 -24.02 15.62
C CYS A 325 0.78 -24.62 15.59
N ARG A 326 -0.13 -24.04 14.82
CA ARG A 326 -1.48 -24.59 14.65
C ARG A 326 -1.45 -25.97 14.01
N HIS A 327 -0.53 -26.23 13.08
CA HIS A 327 -0.32 -27.56 12.50
C HIS A 327 0.15 -28.57 13.55
N LEU A 328 1.16 -28.23 14.35
CA LEU A 328 1.64 -29.07 15.45
C LEU A 328 0.50 -29.45 16.40
N LEU A 329 -0.29 -28.46 16.82
CA LEU A 329 -1.40 -28.66 17.76
C LEU A 329 -2.51 -29.54 17.17
N ARG A 330 -2.80 -29.44 15.87
CA ARG A 330 -3.75 -30.33 15.17
C ARG A 330 -3.25 -31.77 15.03
N CYS A 331 -1.95 -32.00 15.10
CA CYS A 331 -1.37 -33.34 15.03
C CYS A 331 -1.38 -34.06 16.39
N LEU A 332 -1.85 -33.41 17.46
CA LEU A 332 -1.97 -34.01 18.78
C LEU A 332 -3.18 -34.98 18.83
N PRO A 333 -3.11 -36.02 19.66
CA PRO A 333 -4.27 -36.87 19.94
C PRO A 333 -5.38 -36.08 20.64
N ASP A 334 -6.64 -36.39 20.33
CA ASP A 334 -7.81 -35.71 20.88
C ASP A 334 -7.92 -35.84 22.41
N GLU A 335 -7.29 -36.86 23.00
CA GLU A 335 -7.29 -37.08 24.46
C GLU A 335 -6.36 -36.12 25.20
N VAL A 336 -5.43 -35.46 24.50
CA VAL A 336 -4.49 -34.52 25.11
C VAL A 336 -5.20 -33.21 25.43
N THR A 337 -5.30 -32.88 26.72
CA THR A 337 -5.89 -31.62 27.15
C THR A 337 -4.92 -30.46 26.87
N LEU A 338 -5.39 -29.45 26.13
CA LEU A 338 -4.67 -28.20 25.91
C LEU A 338 -5.05 -27.16 26.96
N HIS A 339 -4.07 -26.61 27.66
CA HIS A 339 -4.23 -25.42 28.49
C HIS A 339 -3.52 -24.24 27.83
N VAL A 340 -4.15 -23.08 27.80
CA VAL A 340 -3.54 -21.85 27.30
C VAL A 340 -3.22 -20.96 28.48
N TRP A 341 -1.96 -20.53 28.57
CA TRP A 341 -1.49 -19.51 29.48
C TRP A 341 -1.12 -18.28 28.64
N ALA A 342 -2.06 -17.34 28.62
CA ALA A 342 -1.96 -16.05 27.96
C ALA A 342 -2.15 -14.95 29.01
N ASP A 343 -1.61 -13.77 28.73
CA ASP A 343 -1.90 -12.60 29.56
C ASP A 343 -3.37 -12.19 29.37
N LEU A 344 -4.00 -11.67 30.43
CA LEU A 344 -5.36 -11.13 30.34
C LEU A 344 -5.28 -9.72 29.76
N ASP A 345 -5.25 -9.62 28.43
CA ASP A 345 -5.37 -8.34 27.74
C ASP A 345 -6.84 -7.87 27.78
N TYR A 346 -7.07 -6.67 28.36
CA TYR A 346 -8.39 -6.04 28.54
C TYR A 346 -8.83 -5.19 27.34
#